data_AF-A0A327WZS5-F1
#
_entry.id   AF-A0A327WZS5-F1
#
_cell.length_a   1.000
_cell.length_b   1.000
_cell.length_c   1.000
_cell.angle_alpha   90.00
_cell.angle_beta   90.00
_cell.angle_gamma   90.00
#
_symmetry.space_group_name_H-M   'P 1'
#
loop_
_entity.id
_entity.type
_entity.pdbx_description
1 polymer ?
#
loop_
_entity_poly.entity_id
_entity_poly.type
_entity_poly.pdbx_seq_one_letter_code
_entity_poly.pdbx_strand_id
1 'polypeptide(L)'
;MQEELNLDQLRQKILRVSGTELIKLQSFLECEIQRRKQILGEIPAITLDQIPLRVQTRTTFYSVVRRRKICDLAEVGQLTLSETLALLKPADLQSLKSLNQRSYNELITELGKLNIPHDYISLWDQKMIHPKSITGAHSISSSDSVNN
;
A
#
# COMPACT_ATOMS: atom_id res chain seq x y z
N MET A 1 -5.92 -8.20 24.66
CA MET A 1 -6.06 -6.78 24.27
C MET A 1 -4.71 -6.32 23.77
N GLN A 2 -4.56 -6.02 22.48
CA GLN A 2 -3.37 -5.33 21.97
C GLN A 2 -3.61 -3.83 22.21
N GLU A 3 -2.78 -3.21 23.04
CA GLU A 3 -2.78 -1.76 23.21
C GLU A 3 -2.22 -1.12 21.94
N GLU A 4 -3.04 -0.35 21.22
CA GLU A 4 -2.56 0.57 20.19
C GLU A 4 -1.79 1.70 20.89
N LEU A 5 -0.46 1.59 20.89
CA LEU A 5 0.41 2.63 21.41
C LEU A 5 0.41 3.83 20.46
N ASN A 6 0.23 5.04 20.98
CA ASN A 6 0.43 6.24 20.18
C ASN A 6 1.93 6.44 19.83
N LEU A 7 2.23 7.28 18.84
CA LEU A 7 3.60 7.46 18.35
C LEU A 7 4.60 7.92 19.44
N ASP A 8 4.16 8.73 20.39
CA ASP A 8 5.03 9.24 21.45
C ASP A 8 5.28 8.20 22.55
N GLN A 9 4.28 7.37 22.86
CA GLN A 9 4.44 6.20 23.74
C GLN A 9 5.38 5.16 23.11
N LEU A 10 5.29 4.98 21.79
CA LEU A 10 6.20 4.10 21.05
C LEU A 10 7.64 4.63 21.12
N ARG A 11 7.85 5.93 20.91
CA ARG A 11 9.16 6.60 21.04
C ARG A 11 9.73 6.45 22.44
N GLN A 12 8.94 6.71 23.48
CA GLN A 12 9.39 6.57 24.87
C GLN A 12 9.74 5.13 25.23
N LYS A 13 9.03 4.14 24.66
CA LYS A 13 9.35 2.73 24.85
C LYS A 13 10.66 2.37 24.15
N ILE A 14 10.85 2.82 22.91
CA ILE A 14 12.10 2.63 22.14
C ILE A 14 13.31 3.22 22.87
N LEU A 15 13.18 4.39 23.50
CA LEU A 15 14.26 5.01 24.29
C LEU A 15 14.66 4.21 25.53
N ARG A 16 13.77 3.34 26.03
CA ARG A 16 14.01 2.46 27.20
C ARG A 16 14.52 1.07 26.81
N VAL A 17 14.56 0.76 25.51
CA VAL A 17 15.00 -0.53 24.99
C VAL A 17 16.52 -0.53 24.87
N SER A 18 17.15 -1.62 25.27
CA SER A 18 18.61 -1.75 25.20
C SER A 18 19.11 -1.77 23.75
N GLY A 19 20.35 -1.36 23.50
CA GLY A 19 20.91 -1.32 22.14
C GLY A 19 20.84 -2.67 21.40
N THR A 20 20.96 -3.79 22.11
CA THR A 20 20.84 -5.13 21.54
C THR A 20 19.40 -5.48 21.15
N GLU A 21 18.42 -5.02 21.92
CA GLU A 21 17.00 -5.19 21.59
C GLU A 21 16.56 -4.27 20.44
N LEU A 22 17.15 -3.07 20.32
CA LEU A 22 16.94 -2.20 19.15
C LEU A 22 17.45 -2.85 17.86
N ILE A 23 18.61 -3.50 17.90
CA ILE A 23 19.15 -4.26 16.75
C ILE A 23 18.22 -5.43 16.38
N LYS A 24 17.71 -6.17 17.37
CA LYS A 24 16.73 -7.25 17.13
C LYS A 24 15.43 -6.71 16.52
N LEU A 25 14.95 -5.57 17.01
CA LEU A 25 13.75 -4.91 16.48
C LEU A 25 13.97 -4.47 15.04
N GLN A 26 15.12 -3.87 14.74
CA GLN A 26 15.49 -3.47 13.38
C GLN A 26 15.52 -4.68 12.45
N SER A 27 16.21 -5.77 12.83
CA SER A 27 16.26 -7.00 12.03
C SER A 27 14.86 -7.59 11.79
N PHE A 28 13.99 -7.59 12.81
CA PHE A 28 12.61 -8.02 12.66
C PHE A 28 11.83 -7.17 11.65
N LEU A 29 11.98 -5.85 11.71
CA LEU A 29 11.33 -4.93 10.77
C LEU A 29 11.86 -5.11 9.34
N GLU A 30 13.16 -5.31 9.16
CA GLU A 30 13.78 -5.58 7.86
C GLU A 30 13.26 -6.88 7.23
N CYS A 31 13.16 -7.96 8.02
CA CYS A 31 12.54 -9.21 7.60
C CYS A 31 11.08 -9.03 7.18
N GLU A 32 10.30 -8.25 7.93
CA GLU A 32 8.90 -7.99 7.61
C GLU A 32 8.75 -7.12 6.35
N ILE A 33 9.63 -6.14 6.14
CA ILE A 33 9.68 -5.36 4.90
C ILE A 33 9.99 -6.29 3.71
N GLN A 34 10.96 -7.19 3.85
CA GLN A 34 11.33 -8.12 2.80
C GLN A 34 10.20 -9.11 2.48
N ARG A 35 9.52 -9.64 3.51
CA ARG A 35 8.32 -10.48 3.35
C ARG A 35 7.24 -9.77 2.54
N ARG A 36 6.98 -8.50 2.84
CA ARG A 36 5.99 -7.68 2.11
C ARG A 36 6.38 -7.44 0.65
N LYS A 37 7.67 -7.17 0.38
CA LYS A 37 8.18 -7.03 -0.99
C LYS A 37 8.03 -8.31 -1.81
N GLN A 38 8.27 -9.47 -1.19
CA GLN A 38 8.08 -10.76 -1.85
C GLN A 38 6.61 -10.99 -2.23
N ILE A 39 5.69 -10.72 -1.30
CA ILE A 39 4.24 -10.82 -1.57
C ILE A 39 3.82 -9.88 -2.73
N LEU A 40 4.37 -8.66 -2.79
CA LEU A 40 4.13 -7.75 -3.91
C LEU A 40 4.63 -8.30 -5.25
N GLY A 41 5.78 -8.97 -5.25
CA GLY A 41 6.35 -9.59 -6.45
C GLY A 41 5.58 -10.81 -6.95
N GLU A 42 4.75 -11.42 -6.11
CA GLU A 42 3.91 -12.57 -6.44
C GLU A 42 2.53 -12.16 -7.02
N ILE A 43 2.18 -10.87 -6.96
CA ILE A 43 0.92 -10.38 -7.53
C ILE A 43 0.98 -10.46 -9.05
N PRO A 44 0.00 -11.12 -9.71
CA PRO A 44 -0.04 -11.19 -11.15
C PRO A 44 -0.17 -9.79 -11.75
N ALA A 45 0.59 -9.54 -12.83
CA ALA A 45 0.55 -8.29 -13.60
C ALA A 45 -0.71 -8.20 -14.49
N ILE A 46 -1.88 -8.35 -13.87
CA ILE A 46 -3.18 -8.22 -14.50
C ILE A 46 -3.78 -6.86 -14.21
N THR A 47 -4.61 -6.37 -15.13
CA THR A 47 -5.38 -5.14 -14.92
C THR A 47 -6.68 -5.43 -14.19
N LEU A 48 -7.29 -4.40 -13.61
CA LEU A 48 -8.59 -4.55 -12.96
C LEU A 48 -9.68 -5.01 -13.93
N ASP A 49 -9.57 -4.70 -15.22
CA ASP A 49 -10.56 -5.12 -16.21
C ASP A 49 -10.55 -6.64 -16.46
N GLN A 50 -9.41 -7.28 -16.21
CA GLN A 50 -9.21 -8.72 -16.39
C GLN A 50 -9.77 -9.57 -15.25
N ILE A 51 -10.14 -8.95 -14.12
CA ILE A 51 -10.76 -9.66 -12.99
C ILE A 51 -12.23 -9.91 -13.32
N PRO A 52 -12.73 -11.17 -13.27
CA PRO A 52 -14.07 -11.54 -13.70
C PRO A 52 -15.14 -11.15 -12.66
N LEU A 53 -15.32 -9.86 -12.46
CA LEU A 53 -16.35 -9.28 -11.59
C LEU A 53 -17.62 -8.96 -12.38
N ARG A 54 -18.78 -9.13 -11.73
CA ARG A 54 -20.05 -8.60 -12.20
C ARG A 54 -19.97 -7.09 -12.42
N VAL A 55 -20.73 -6.60 -13.40
CA VAL A 55 -20.78 -5.17 -13.76
C VAL A 55 -21.02 -4.29 -12.53
N GLN A 56 -21.98 -4.65 -11.67
CA GLN A 56 -22.28 -3.88 -10.47
C GLN A 56 -21.10 -3.81 -9.48
N THR A 57 -20.42 -4.94 -9.25
CA THR A 57 -19.25 -5.05 -8.37
C THR A 57 -18.07 -4.26 -8.93
N ARG A 58 -17.82 -4.39 -10.24
CA ARG A 58 -16.80 -3.62 -10.96
C ARG A 58 -17.05 -2.12 -10.84
N THR A 59 -18.25 -1.65 -11.15
CA THR A 59 -18.60 -0.22 -11.07
C THR A 59 -18.45 0.32 -9.64
N THR A 60 -18.89 -0.45 -8.65
CA THR A 60 -18.76 -0.04 -7.23
C THR A 60 -17.30 0.06 -6.82
N PHE A 61 -16.51 -0.95 -7.17
CA PHE A 61 -15.08 -0.98 -6.86
C PHE A 61 -14.31 0.12 -7.59
N TYR A 62 -14.59 0.34 -8.88
CA TYR A 62 -13.94 1.38 -9.68
C TYR A 62 -14.26 2.77 -9.13
N SER A 63 -15.48 2.98 -8.64
CA SER A 63 -15.87 4.24 -8.00
C SER A 63 -15.10 4.51 -6.71
N VAL A 64 -14.69 3.48 -5.97
CA VAL A 64 -13.82 3.61 -4.79
C VAL A 64 -12.40 4.00 -5.23
N VAL A 65 -11.82 3.25 -6.16
CA VAL A 65 -10.45 3.48 -6.67
C VAL A 65 -10.33 4.86 -7.33
N ARG A 66 -11.32 5.24 -8.14
CA ARG A 66 -11.45 6.55 -8.78
C ARG A 66 -11.34 7.69 -7.77
N ARG A 67 -12.02 7.59 -6.63
CA ARG A 67 -11.97 8.63 -5.58
C ARG A 67 -10.61 8.75 -4.91
N ARG A 68 -9.80 7.68 -4.91
CA ARG A 68 -8.44 7.67 -4.35
C ARG A 68 -7.41 8.24 -5.33
N LYS A 69 -7.47 7.84 -6.60
CA LYS A 69 -6.50 8.27 -7.64
C LYS A 69 -6.88 9.60 -8.31
N ILE A 70 -8.15 10.01 -8.26
CA ILE A 70 -8.71 11.16 -8.98
C ILE A 70 -8.47 11.00 -10.50
N CYS A 71 -9.20 10.08 -11.12
CA CYS A 71 -9.07 9.73 -12.54
C CYS A 71 -10.44 9.36 -13.15
N ASP A 72 -10.47 9.05 -14.45
CA ASP A 72 -11.68 8.55 -15.11
C ASP A 72 -11.84 7.02 -14.99
N LEU A 73 -13.08 6.54 -15.14
CA LEU A 73 -13.38 5.11 -14.98
C LEU A 73 -12.63 4.21 -15.99
N ALA A 74 -12.39 4.72 -17.20
CA ALA A 74 -11.59 4.02 -18.21
C ALA A 74 -10.14 3.84 -17.75
N GLU A 75 -9.56 4.85 -17.09
CA GLU A 75 -8.20 4.77 -16.54
C GLU A 75 -8.12 3.81 -15.36
N VAL A 76 -9.18 3.70 -14.56
CA VAL A 76 -9.25 2.74 -13.45
C VAL A 76 -9.18 1.31 -13.97
N GLY A 77 -9.85 0.98 -15.08
CA GLY A 77 -9.82 -0.37 -15.66
C GLY A 77 -8.43 -0.81 -16.15
N GLN A 78 -7.61 0.16 -16.55
CA GLN A 78 -6.24 -0.07 -17.00
C GLN A 78 -5.21 -0.17 -15.87
N LEU A 79 -5.60 0.17 -14.63
CA LEU A 79 -4.70 0.00 -13.49
C LEU A 79 -4.37 -1.47 -13.29
N THR A 80 -3.11 -1.74 -13.02
CA THR A 80 -2.71 -3.05 -12.53
C THR A 80 -3.32 -3.31 -11.15
N LEU A 81 -3.49 -4.58 -10.83
CA LEU A 81 -4.02 -4.98 -9.55
C LEU A 81 -3.13 -4.49 -8.39
N SER A 82 -1.81 -4.54 -8.54
CA SER A 82 -0.85 -4.03 -7.54
C SER A 82 -1.02 -2.52 -7.32
N GLU A 83 -1.06 -1.71 -8.38
CA GLU A 83 -1.30 -0.26 -8.28
C GLU A 83 -2.62 0.04 -7.58
N THR A 84 -3.67 -0.70 -7.94
CA THR A 84 -4.99 -0.53 -7.34
C THR A 84 -4.95 -0.79 -5.85
N LEU A 85 -4.33 -1.89 -5.45
CA LEU A 85 -4.34 -2.29 -4.06
C LEU A 85 -3.47 -1.38 -3.17
N ALA A 86 -2.44 -0.72 -3.72
CA ALA A 86 -1.70 0.32 -3.00
C ALA A 86 -2.42 1.67 -2.88
N LEU A 87 -3.44 1.91 -3.68
CA LEU A 87 -4.26 3.13 -3.58
C LEU A 87 -5.34 3.01 -2.49
N LEU A 88 -5.77 1.79 -2.21
CA LEU A 88 -6.86 1.52 -1.29
C LEU A 88 -6.40 1.62 0.16
N LYS A 89 -7.27 2.15 1.01
CA LYS A 89 -7.12 2.10 2.47
C LYS A 89 -8.04 1.04 3.06
N PRO A 90 -7.73 0.50 4.26
CA PRO A 90 -8.60 -0.47 4.93
C PRO A 90 -10.04 0.02 5.11
N ALA A 91 -10.21 1.32 5.40
CA ALA A 91 -11.52 1.94 5.52
C ALA A 91 -12.37 1.86 4.24
N ASP A 92 -11.75 1.83 3.07
CA ASP A 92 -12.47 1.72 1.79
C ASP A 92 -13.11 0.34 1.62
N LEU A 93 -12.39 -0.71 2.01
CA LEU A 93 -12.92 -2.07 2.01
C LEU A 93 -14.00 -2.27 3.07
N GLN A 94 -13.82 -1.69 4.26
CA GLN A 94 -14.86 -1.74 5.30
C GLN A 94 -16.12 -1.01 4.84
N SER A 95 -15.97 0.11 4.13
CA SER A 95 -17.11 0.83 3.52
C SER A 95 -17.77 0.00 2.41
N LEU A 96 -16.98 -0.67 1.57
CA LEU A 96 -17.52 -1.56 0.53
C LEU A 96 -18.29 -2.73 1.14
N LYS A 97 -17.76 -3.31 2.22
CA LYS A 97 -18.39 -4.39 2.99
C LYS A 97 -19.72 -3.95 3.59
N SER A 98 -19.77 -2.80 4.24
CA SER A 98 -20.99 -2.29 4.89
C SER A 98 -22.07 -1.87 3.89
N LEU A 99 -21.68 -1.25 2.77
CA LEU A 99 -22.62 -0.75 1.76
C LEU A 99 -23.11 -1.85 0.82
N ASN A 100 -22.27 -2.82 0.49
CA ASN A 100 -22.63 -3.89 -0.44
C ASN A 100 -21.82 -5.16 -0.15
N GLN A 101 -22.26 -5.89 0.87
CA GLN A 101 -21.63 -7.14 1.33
C GLN A 101 -21.48 -8.18 0.20
N ARG A 102 -22.43 -8.25 -0.74
CA ARG A 102 -22.36 -9.19 -1.87
C ARG A 102 -21.20 -8.85 -2.81
N SER A 103 -21.10 -7.58 -3.21
CA SER A 103 -19.98 -7.09 -4.04
C SER A 103 -18.64 -7.24 -3.33
N TYR A 104 -18.59 -7.00 -2.01
CA TYR A 104 -17.40 -7.25 -1.21
C TYR A 104 -17.00 -8.72 -1.25
N ASN A 105 -17.92 -9.65 -0.96
CA ASN A 105 -17.62 -11.08 -0.94
C ASN A 105 -17.15 -11.59 -2.31
N GLU A 106 -17.77 -11.12 -3.39
CA GLU A 106 -17.35 -11.43 -4.76
C GLU A 106 -15.92 -10.95 -5.03
N LEU A 107 -15.60 -9.69 -4.70
CA LEU A 107 -14.26 -9.14 -4.85
C LEU A 107 -13.23 -9.95 -4.05
N ILE A 108 -13.49 -10.23 -2.77
CA ILE A 108 -12.58 -11.03 -1.93
C ILE A 108 -12.40 -12.44 -2.49
N THR A 109 -13.47 -13.04 -3.04
CA THR A 109 -13.40 -14.38 -3.64
C THR A 109 -12.51 -14.38 -4.89
N GLU A 110 -12.69 -13.43 -5.80
CA GLU A 110 -11.86 -13.34 -7.00
C GLU A 110 -10.40 -13.00 -6.67
N LEU A 111 -10.15 -12.11 -5.70
CA LEU A 111 -8.79 -11.83 -5.21
C LEU A 111 -8.15 -13.06 -4.55
N GLY A 112 -8.94 -13.84 -3.80
CA GLY A 112 -8.48 -15.08 -3.17
C GLY A 112 -8.02 -16.13 -4.18
N LYS A 113 -8.68 -16.23 -5.35
CA LYS A 113 -8.24 -17.12 -6.45
C LYS A 113 -6.89 -16.73 -7.04
N LEU A 114 -6.50 -15.46 -6.89
CA LEU A 114 -5.21 -14.92 -7.33
C LEU A 114 -4.13 -15.04 -6.25
N ASN A 115 -4.40 -15.77 -5.15
CA ASN A 115 -3.55 -15.85 -3.96
C ASN A 115 -3.25 -14.49 -3.32
N ILE A 116 -4.13 -13.49 -3.53
CA ILE A 116 -3.96 -12.17 -2.95
C ILE A 116 -4.72 -12.13 -1.63
N PRO A 117 -4.03 -12.03 -0.48
CA PRO A 117 -4.72 -11.98 0.78
C PRO A 117 -5.21 -10.54 1.00
N HIS A 118 -6.51 -10.40 1.20
CA HIS A 118 -7.19 -9.09 1.28
C HIS A 118 -6.81 -8.27 2.52
N ASP A 119 -6.27 -8.91 3.56
CA ASP A 119 -5.75 -8.25 4.76
C ASP A 119 -4.51 -7.37 4.48
N TYR A 120 -3.86 -7.53 3.32
CA TYR A 120 -2.65 -6.82 2.94
C TYR A 120 -2.91 -5.46 2.29
N ILE A 121 -4.18 -5.08 2.08
CA ILE A 121 -4.54 -3.76 1.52
C ILE A 121 -4.13 -2.60 2.45
N SER A 122 -3.89 -2.87 3.74
CA SER A 122 -3.28 -1.91 4.67
C SER A 122 -1.75 -1.80 4.55
N LEU A 123 -1.11 -2.77 3.90
CA LEU A 123 0.34 -2.99 3.94
C LEU A 123 1.05 -2.48 2.68
N TRP A 124 0.31 -2.06 1.67
CA TRP A 124 0.84 -1.59 0.39
C TRP A 124 0.84 -0.07 0.35
N ASP A 125 1.98 0.53 0.70
CA ASP A 125 2.24 1.94 0.43
C ASP A 125 2.66 2.09 -1.04
N GLN A 126 2.12 3.09 -1.73
CA GLN A 126 2.49 3.46 -3.10
C GLN A 126 4.01 3.66 -3.26
N LYS A 127 4.71 4.06 -2.19
CA LYS A 127 6.18 4.16 -2.14
C LYS A 127 6.93 2.83 -2.27
N MET A 128 6.25 1.69 -2.10
CA MET A 128 6.82 0.35 -2.28
C MET A 128 6.69 -0.18 -3.70
N ILE A 129 5.77 0.38 -4.51
CA ILE A 129 5.53 -0.05 -5.90
C ILE A 129 6.45 0.67 -6.88
N HIS A 130 6.79 1.92 -6.60
CA HIS A 130 7.84 2.63 -7.32
C HIS A 130 9.02 2.88 -6.40
N PRO A 131 10.16 2.20 -6.58
CA PRO A 131 11.41 2.73 -6.10
C PRO A 131 11.65 4.01 -6.91
N LYS A 132 11.22 5.16 -6.41
CA LYS A 132 11.81 6.41 -6.90
C LYS A 132 13.30 6.25 -6.70
N SER A 133 14.03 6.26 -7.81
CA SER A 133 15.47 6.36 -7.82
C SER A 133 15.86 7.45 -6.84
N ILE A 134 16.63 7.08 -5.82
CA ILE A 134 17.41 8.06 -5.08
C ILE A 134 18.55 8.47 -6.02
N THR A 135 18.20 9.20 -7.07
CA THR A 135 19.16 9.94 -7.89
C THR A 135 19.43 11.22 -7.14
N GLY A 136 20.58 11.25 -6.49
CA GLY A 136 21.09 12.41 -5.78
C GLY A 136 21.16 13.62 -6.71
N ALA A 137 20.70 14.75 -6.18
CA ALA A 137 21.12 16.07 -6.60
C ALA A 137 21.16 16.95 -5.35
N HIS A 138 22.14 16.69 -4.48
CA HIS A 138 22.70 17.77 -3.67
C HIS A 138 23.48 18.67 -4.63
N SER A 139 22.79 19.56 -5.33
CA SER A 139 23.41 20.78 -5.82
C SER A 139 23.53 21.72 -4.62
N ILE A 140 24.59 21.55 -3.85
CA ILE A 140 25.10 22.62 -2.99
C ILE A 140 25.67 23.65 -3.96
N SER A 141 24.89 24.66 -4.31
CA SER A 141 25.41 25.85 -4.96
C SER A 141 26.18 26.64 -3.90
N SER A 142 27.48 26.37 -3.79
CA SER A 142 28.41 27.31 -3.18
C SER A 142 28.52 28.51 -4.11
N SER A 143 27.73 29.55 -3.84
CA SER A 143 27.92 30.87 -4.41
C SER A 143 29.04 31.57 -3.63
N ASP A 144 30.30 31.23 -3.94
CA ASP A 144 31.43 32.09 -3.62
C ASP A 144 31.48 33.22 -4.65
N SER A 145 30.99 34.38 -4.23
CA SER A 145 31.06 35.63 -4.98
C SER A 145 32.19 36.48 -4.42
N VAL A 146 33.42 36.28 -4.90
CA VAL A 146 34.49 37.29 -4.80
C VAL A 146 35.37 37.18 -6.04
N ASN A 147 35.22 38.13 -6.96
CA ASN A 147 36.31 38.79 -7.69
C ASN A 147 35.74 39.82 -8.69
N ASN A 148 35.70 41.08 -8.24
CA ASN A 148 36.31 42.22 -8.93
C ASN A 148 36.30 43.43 -8.01
#